data_AF-A0A7W1G3B9-F1
#
_entry.id   AF-A0A7W1G3B9-F1
#
_cell.length_a   1.000
_cell.length_b   1.000
_cell.length_c   1.000
_cell.angle_alpha   90.00
_cell.angle_beta   90.00
_cell.angle_gamma   90.00
#
_symmetry.space_group_name_H-M   'P 1'
#
loop_
_entity.id
_entity.type
_entity.pdbx_description
1 polymer ?
#
loop_
_entity_poly.entity_id
_entity_poly.type
_entity_poly.pdbx_seq_one_letter_code
_entity_poly.pdbx_strand_id
1 'polypeptide(L)'
;MSGMVSACAPWLAAAGLLGALVTWNASRFTPGLLTVRTKDLSYLPSPELARMLALGQAGAVSKLEWIDSFAYFELQLERKNDAVSGGGQGFDRLYAILTTLDPDYEPFYQHAAFNIGAVMNRHDRALGFLLLGLMELPHATALWRQAAVELLINYDYEAKHPELMEAFLTQWADSEPTANDKQLVWEWSAAMARRRYRGLDQLPYWQEQLARAQPGSSTAAFIELTMRDQLVRFCLTELQALADAYRAAHPQPPSAVADLLEPSLLADRYPKNLPAWGPFTIEDGRLHLRCDPYGFPFEIRAGRVISRGHERERARRKLIGINIALTDLATTSGSWPTSIAAIAAAGLELSALPDGCAYVLKKHALEIDSDPPPRPPWPLGRTANSPGAAGGR
;
A
#
# COMPACT_ATOMS: atom_id res chain seq x y z
N MET A 1 -62.02 -1.47 -66.34
CA MET A 1 -60.99 -0.97 -65.39
C MET A 1 -61.40 -1.39 -63.98
N SER A 2 -61.19 -2.66 -63.61
CA SER A 2 -61.64 -3.22 -62.31
C SER A 2 -60.68 -4.30 -61.81
N GLY A 3 -59.37 -4.02 -61.80
CA GLY A 3 -58.34 -5.05 -61.53
C GLY A 3 -57.24 -4.67 -60.55
N MET A 4 -57.21 -3.46 -60.00
CA MET A 4 -56.05 -2.99 -59.20
C MET A 4 -56.34 -2.69 -57.73
N VAL A 5 -57.58 -2.81 -57.24
CA VAL A 5 -57.89 -2.50 -55.83
C VAL A 5 -57.70 -3.70 -54.89
N SER A 6 -57.58 -4.92 -55.42
CA SER A 6 -57.59 -6.14 -54.58
C SER A 6 -56.24 -6.53 -53.96
N ALA A 7 -55.11 -5.94 -54.39
CA ALA A 7 -53.79 -6.40 -53.97
C ALA A 7 -53.26 -5.74 -52.67
N CYS A 8 -53.83 -4.60 -52.24
CA CYS A 8 -53.36 -3.88 -51.04
C CYS A 8 -54.06 -4.29 -49.73
N ALA A 9 -55.26 -4.87 -49.81
CA ALA A 9 -56.02 -5.31 -48.64
C ALA A 9 -55.30 -6.32 -47.72
N PRO A 10 -54.61 -7.37 -48.23
CA PRO A 10 -53.94 -8.34 -47.35
C PRO A 10 -52.73 -7.75 -46.61
N TRP A 11 -52.03 -6.78 -47.22
CA TRP A 11 -50.88 -6.12 -46.60
C TRP A 11 -51.28 -5.19 -45.45
N LEU A 12 -52.41 -4.48 -45.59
CA LEU A 12 -52.94 -3.64 -44.52
C LEU A 12 -53.45 -4.47 -43.34
N ALA A 13 -54.09 -5.61 -43.60
CA ALA A 13 -54.51 -6.54 -42.56
C ALA A 13 -53.31 -7.17 -41.83
N ALA A 14 -52.28 -7.58 -42.57
CA ALA A 14 -51.05 -8.12 -41.99
C ALA A 14 -50.31 -7.07 -41.13
N ALA A 15 -50.20 -5.82 -41.61
CA ALA A 15 -49.59 -4.74 -40.85
C ALA A 15 -50.38 -4.41 -39.57
N GLY A 16 -51.71 -4.44 -39.63
CA GLY A 16 -52.58 -4.25 -38.47
C GLY A 16 -52.40 -5.35 -37.41
N LEU A 17 -52.31 -6.61 -37.83
CA LEU A 17 -52.06 -7.75 -36.94
C LEU A 17 -50.68 -7.69 -36.30
N LEU A 18 -49.65 -7.29 -37.06
CA LEU A 18 -48.30 -7.13 -36.56
C LEU A 18 -48.21 -5.98 -35.55
N GLY A 19 -48.86 -4.85 -35.84
CA GLY A 19 -48.98 -3.74 -34.91
C GLY A 19 -49.71 -4.13 -33.63
N ALA A 20 -50.81 -4.90 -33.73
CA ALA A 20 -51.54 -5.39 -32.55
C ALA A 20 -50.70 -6.37 -31.72
N LEU A 21 -49.96 -7.28 -32.35
CA LEU A 21 -49.07 -8.23 -31.65
C LEU A 21 -47.89 -7.53 -30.98
N VAL A 22 -47.29 -6.52 -31.63
CA VAL A 22 -46.23 -5.71 -31.05
C VAL A 22 -46.77 -4.90 -29.86
N THR A 23 -47.94 -4.27 -30.00
CA THR A 23 -48.55 -3.49 -28.92
C THR A 23 -48.97 -4.38 -27.75
N TRP A 24 -49.51 -5.57 -28.01
CA TRP A 24 -49.87 -6.55 -26.98
C TRP A 24 -48.64 -7.12 -26.25
N ASN A 25 -47.55 -7.41 -26.96
CA ASN A 25 -46.31 -7.83 -26.32
C ASN A 25 -45.68 -6.69 -25.54
N ALA A 26 -45.58 -5.49 -26.13
CA ALA A 26 -45.05 -4.31 -25.45
C ALA A 26 -45.88 -3.95 -24.21
N SER A 27 -47.21 -4.12 -24.23
CA SER A 27 -48.04 -3.82 -23.06
C SER A 27 -47.78 -4.76 -21.89
N ARG A 28 -47.37 -6.02 -22.15
CA ARG A 28 -46.92 -6.98 -21.12
C ARG A 28 -45.52 -6.68 -20.59
N PHE A 29 -44.73 -5.88 -21.29
CA PHE A 29 -43.41 -5.41 -20.88
C PHE A 29 -43.38 -3.94 -20.42
N THR A 30 -44.52 -3.23 -20.46
CA THR A 30 -44.69 -2.03 -19.63
C THR A 30 -44.53 -2.51 -18.19
N PRO A 31 -43.49 -2.06 -17.46
CA PRO A 31 -43.29 -2.53 -16.12
C PRO A 31 -44.56 -2.15 -15.37
N GLY A 32 -45.30 -3.15 -14.87
CA GLY A 32 -46.12 -2.92 -13.71
C GLY A 32 -45.15 -2.31 -12.71
N LEU A 33 -45.31 -1.00 -12.47
CA LEU A 33 -44.44 -0.26 -11.57
C LEU A 33 -44.31 -1.12 -10.34
N LEU A 34 -43.13 -1.70 -10.13
CA LEU A 34 -42.79 -2.34 -8.88
C LEU A 34 -42.99 -1.23 -7.86
N THR A 35 -44.15 -1.19 -7.22
CA THR A 35 -44.36 -0.40 -6.03
C THR A 35 -43.57 -1.12 -4.96
N VAL A 36 -42.25 -0.92 -5.00
CA VAL A 36 -41.36 -1.20 -3.88
C VAL A 36 -42.04 -0.54 -2.69
N ARG A 37 -42.34 -1.32 -1.64
CA ARG A 37 -42.87 -0.75 -0.40
C ARG A 37 -41.80 0.20 0.14
N THR A 38 -41.94 1.49 -0.12
CA THR A 38 -41.03 2.52 0.37
C THR A 38 -41.34 2.73 1.84
N LYS A 39 -40.62 2.03 2.71
CA LYS A 39 -40.60 2.35 4.13
C LYS A 39 -39.77 3.63 4.28
N ASP A 40 -40.36 4.73 4.73
CA ASP A 40 -39.67 6.01 4.90
C ASP A 40 -39.01 6.06 6.28
N LEU A 41 -37.70 6.34 6.38
CA LEU A 41 -37.00 6.44 7.68
C LEU A 41 -37.33 7.71 8.47
N SER A 42 -38.24 8.56 8.00
CA SER A 42 -38.70 9.77 8.71
C SER A 42 -39.31 9.50 10.09
N TYR A 43 -39.78 8.28 10.37
CA TYR A 43 -40.29 7.88 11.68
C TYR A 43 -39.20 7.56 12.71
N LEU A 44 -37.92 7.44 12.29
CA LEU A 44 -36.85 7.07 13.21
C LEU A 44 -36.74 8.13 14.33
N PRO A 45 -36.81 7.73 15.62
CA PRO A 45 -36.69 8.67 16.74
C PRO A 45 -35.28 9.26 16.86
N SER A 46 -35.03 10.13 17.84
CA SER A 46 -33.63 10.44 18.19
C SER A 46 -33.00 9.24 18.92
N PRO A 47 -31.66 9.11 18.96
CA PRO A 47 -31.00 8.01 19.68
C PRO A 47 -31.40 7.92 21.16
N GLU A 48 -31.60 9.06 21.81
CA GLU A 48 -32.04 9.14 23.22
C GLU A 48 -33.45 8.61 23.39
N LEU A 49 -34.36 8.99 22.48
CA LEU A 49 -35.74 8.50 22.48
C LEU A 49 -35.81 7.01 22.12
N ALA A 50 -34.99 6.53 21.18
CA ALA A 50 -34.89 5.13 20.84
C ALA A 50 -34.49 4.28 22.06
N ARG A 51 -33.49 4.74 22.84
CA ARG A 51 -33.07 4.07 24.09
C ARG A 51 -34.21 3.98 25.11
N MET A 52 -34.98 5.06 25.28
CA MET A 52 -36.15 5.05 26.18
C MET A 52 -37.23 4.09 25.71
N LEU A 53 -37.52 4.06 24.40
CA LEU A 53 -38.53 3.18 23.81
C LEU A 53 -38.11 1.70 23.79
N ALA A 54 -36.82 1.41 23.91
CA ALA A 54 -36.33 0.04 23.91
C ALA A 54 -36.65 -0.75 25.19
N LEU A 55 -37.12 -0.09 26.26
CA LEU A 55 -37.58 -0.73 27.52
C LEU A 55 -36.62 -1.79 28.07
N GLY A 56 -35.30 -1.56 27.98
CA GLY A 56 -34.27 -2.49 28.45
C GLY A 56 -33.87 -3.60 27.47
N GLN A 57 -34.46 -3.64 26.27
CA GLN A 57 -34.16 -4.61 25.20
C GLN A 57 -33.41 -3.96 24.02
N ALA A 58 -32.49 -3.04 24.31
CA ALA A 58 -31.81 -2.21 23.31
C ALA A 58 -31.17 -3.02 22.17
N GLY A 59 -30.47 -4.12 22.48
CA GLY A 59 -29.83 -4.97 21.47
C GLY A 59 -30.80 -5.78 20.59
N ALA A 60 -31.98 -6.13 21.09
CA ALA A 60 -33.00 -6.80 20.26
C ALA A 60 -33.69 -5.79 19.35
N VAL A 61 -34.01 -4.61 19.88
CA VAL A 61 -34.63 -3.50 19.14
C VAL A 61 -33.71 -3.01 18.03
N SER A 62 -32.42 -2.81 18.30
CA SER A 62 -31.45 -2.38 17.27
C SER A 62 -31.36 -3.38 16.12
N LYS A 63 -31.31 -4.69 16.40
CA LYS A 63 -31.25 -5.73 15.36
C LYS A 63 -32.52 -5.81 14.54
N LEU A 64 -33.69 -5.65 15.17
CA LEU A 64 -34.97 -5.59 14.46
C LEU A 64 -35.06 -4.35 13.56
N GLU A 65 -34.69 -3.18 14.06
CA GLU A 65 -34.64 -1.93 13.27
C GLU A 65 -33.64 -2.06 12.11
N TRP A 66 -32.50 -2.70 12.33
CA TRP A 66 -31.53 -2.96 11.27
C TRP A 66 -32.07 -3.92 10.21
N ILE A 67 -32.74 -5.01 10.60
CA ILE A 67 -33.38 -5.93 9.65
C ILE A 67 -34.46 -5.21 8.84
N ASP A 68 -35.26 -4.39 9.52
CA ASP A 68 -36.35 -3.64 8.92
C ASP A 68 -35.84 -2.57 7.94
N SER A 69 -34.64 -2.03 8.18
CA SER A 69 -33.98 -1.08 7.29
C SER A 69 -33.53 -1.67 5.93
N PHE A 70 -33.47 -3.00 5.77
CA PHE A 70 -33.11 -3.59 4.46
C PHE A 70 -34.12 -3.28 3.35
N ALA A 71 -35.40 -3.13 3.68
CA ALA A 71 -36.41 -2.69 2.71
C ALA A 71 -36.19 -1.24 2.24
N TYR A 72 -35.48 -0.43 3.03
CA TYR A 72 -35.10 0.95 2.69
C TYR A 72 -33.76 1.00 1.92
N PHE A 73 -32.82 0.10 2.19
CA PHE A 73 -31.51 0.08 1.51
C PHE A 73 -31.65 -0.08 -0.01
N GLU A 74 -32.48 -1.00 -0.51
CA GLU A 74 -32.59 -1.25 -1.96
C GLU A 74 -33.01 0.00 -2.75
N LEU A 75 -33.99 0.75 -2.25
CA LEU A 75 -34.50 1.95 -2.92
C LEU A 75 -33.46 3.09 -2.93
N GLN A 76 -32.73 3.27 -1.83
CA GLN A 76 -31.75 4.36 -1.74
C GLN A 76 -30.42 4.00 -2.41
N LEU A 77 -30.07 2.71 -2.50
CA LEU A 77 -28.97 2.22 -3.35
C LEU A 77 -29.21 2.61 -4.81
N GLU A 78 -30.43 2.43 -5.32
CA GLU A 78 -30.80 2.82 -6.69
C GLU A 78 -30.77 4.35 -6.88
N ARG A 79 -31.26 5.11 -5.91
CA ARG A 79 -31.40 6.57 -6.02
C ARG A 79 -30.14 7.35 -5.69
N LYS A 80 -29.17 6.74 -4.98
CA LYS A 80 -27.99 7.41 -4.39
C LYS A 80 -28.35 8.70 -3.65
N ASN A 81 -29.51 8.71 -3.00
CA ASN A 81 -30.03 9.84 -2.26
C ASN A 81 -30.61 9.32 -0.96
N ASP A 82 -30.16 9.88 0.16
CA ASP A 82 -30.57 9.45 1.50
C ASP A 82 -31.31 10.56 2.26
N ALA A 83 -31.85 11.54 1.53
CA ALA A 83 -32.70 12.56 2.12
C ALA A 83 -34.02 11.95 2.63
N VAL A 84 -34.34 12.20 3.91
CA VAL A 84 -35.61 11.80 4.55
C VAL A 84 -36.61 12.96 4.62
N SER A 85 -37.90 12.64 4.66
CA SER A 85 -38.94 13.65 4.83
C SER A 85 -38.82 14.31 6.22
N GLY A 86 -38.69 15.64 6.25
CA GLY A 86 -38.35 16.40 7.48
C GLY A 86 -36.91 16.91 7.56
N GLY A 87 -36.05 16.55 6.60
CA GLY A 87 -34.67 17.02 6.51
C GLY A 87 -33.66 16.10 7.21
N GLY A 88 -32.41 16.13 6.75
CA GLY A 88 -31.33 15.26 7.22
C GLY A 88 -31.09 14.04 6.33
N GLN A 89 -30.29 13.10 6.84
CA GLN A 89 -29.82 11.91 6.12
C GLN A 89 -30.24 10.66 6.89
N GLY A 90 -30.99 9.78 6.22
CA GLY A 90 -31.63 8.61 6.83
C GLY A 90 -30.63 7.59 7.37
N PHE A 91 -29.58 7.27 6.62
CA PHE A 91 -28.53 6.34 7.04
C PHE A 91 -27.73 6.88 8.22
N ASP A 92 -27.35 8.16 8.20
CA ASP A 92 -26.61 8.75 9.31
C ASP A 92 -27.41 8.62 10.61
N ARG A 93 -28.73 8.92 10.54
CA ARG A 93 -29.63 8.81 11.70
C ARG A 93 -29.85 7.37 12.12
N LEU A 94 -30.08 6.45 11.18
CA LEU A 94 -30.24 5.03 11.44
C LEU A 94 -29.01 4.48 12.16
N TYR A 95 -27.83 4.63 11.57
CA TYR A 95 -26.61 4.07 12.16
C TYR A 95 -26.24 4.73 13.48
N ALA A 96 -26.49 6.03 13.66
CA ALA A 96 -26.34 6.67 14.97
C ALA A 96 -27.25 6.05 16.03
N ILE A 97 -28.51 5.71 15.70
CA ILE A 97 -29.40 5.01 16.62
C ILE A 97 -28.89 3.59 16.90
N LEU A 98 -28.52 2.84 15.85
CA LEU A 98 -28.07 1.46 15.98
C LEU A 98 -26.82 1.33 16.86
N THR A 99 -25.78 2.13 16.61
CA THR A 99 -24.55 2.12 17.42
C THR A 99 -24.78 2.67 18.82
N THR A 100 -25.79 3.53 19.00
CA THR A 100 -26.20 3.99 20.33
C THR A 100 -26.95 2.89 21.10
N LEU A 101 -27.73 2.04 20.44
CA LEU A 101 -28.51 0.99 21.09
C LEU A 101 -27.69 -0.26 21.41
N ASP A 102 -26.78 -0.67 20.53
CA ASP A 102 -25.91 -1.83 20.69
C ASP A 102 -24.50 -1.51 20.18
N PRO A 103 -23.69 -0.80 21.00
CA PRO A 103 -22.35 -0.35 20.60
C PRO A 103 -21.37 -1.50 20.38
N ASP A 104 -21.62 -2.66 20.98
CA ASP A 104 -20.76 -3.84 20.90
C ASP A 104 -20.97 -4.64 19.60
N TYR A 105 -21.95 -4.25 18.76
CA TYR A 105 -22.27 -4.97 17.55
C TYR A 105 -21.52 -4.42 16.33
N GLU A 106 -20.33 -4.99 16.09
CA GLU A 106 -19.41 -4.63 15.01
C GLU A 106 -20.08 -4.38 13.62
N PRO A 107 -21.03 -5.21 13.14
CA PRO A 107 -21.60 -5.03 11.81
C PRO A 107 -22.27 -3.68 11.59
N PHE A 108 -22.75 -2.99 12.64
CA PHE A 108 -23.35 -1.66 12.49
C PHE A 108 -22.35 -0.64 11.96
N TYR A 109 -21.11 -0.63 12.47
CA TYR A 109 -20.07 0.30 12.01
C TYR A 109 -19.60 -0.04 10.59
N GLN A 110 -19.42 -1.33 10.29
CA GLN A 110 -19.01 -1.78 8.96
C GLN A 110 -20.04 -1.43 7.89
N HIS A 111 -21.33 -1.64 8.19
CA HIS A 111 -22.42 -1.30 7.28
C HIS A 111 -22.61 0.21 7.16
N ALA A 112 -22.43 0.98 8.24
CA ALA A 112 -22.42 2.44 8.18
C ALA A 112 -21.33 2.94 7.22
N ALA A 113 -20.11 2.43 7.37
CA ALA A 113 -18.98 2.80 6.51
C ALA A 113 -19.25 2.47 5.04
N PHE A 114 -19.80 1.28 4.75
CA PHE A 114 -20.13 0.87 3.39
C PHE A 114 -21.26 1.72 2.77
N ASN A 115 -22.39 1.85 3.46
CA ASN A 115 -23.57 2.54 2.92
C ASN A 115 -23.38 4.07 2.85
N ILE A 116 -22.69 4.67 3.81
CA ILE A 116 -22.46 6.11 3.81
C ILE A 116 -21.25 6.46 2.93
N GLY A 117 -20.17 5.69 3.04
CA GLY A 117 -18.94 5.90 2.27
C GLY A 117 -19.06 5.44 0.83
N ALA A 118 -19.19 4.14 0.60
CA ALA A 118 -19.12 3.57 -0.76
C ALA A 118 -20.37 3.87 -1.62
N VAL A 119 -21.56 3.89 -1.02
CA VAL A 119 -22.81 4.11 -1.77
C VAL A 119 -23.12 5.60 -1.89
N MET A 120 -23.07 6.33 -0.78
CA MET A 120 -23.44 7.75 -0.74
C MET A 120 -22.26 8.71 -0.96
N ASN A 121 -21.03 8.18 -1.11
CA ASN A 121 -19.82 8.97 -1.36
C ASN A 121 -19.53 10.02 -0.27
N ARG A 122 -19.91 9.71 0.99
CA ARG A 122 -19.73 10.56 2.18
C ARG A 122 -18.67 9.97 3.11
N HIS A 123 -17.43 10.00 2.63
CA HIS A 123 -16.27 9.38 3.27
C HIS A 123 -15.92 9.95 4.66
N ASP A 124 -16.25 11.22 4.90
CA ASP A 124 -16.05 11.89 6.20
C ASP A 124 -16.92 11.28 7.30
N ARG A 125 -18.18 11.02 6.96
CA ARG A 125 -19.14 10.38 7.86
C ARG A 125 -18.84 8.90 8.05
N ALA A 126 -18.45 8.20 6.97
CA ALA A 126 -18.02 6.82 7.04
C ALA A 126 -16.82 6.64 7.98
N LEU A 127 -15.79 7.48 7.84
CA LEU A 127 -14.64 7.48 8.73
C LEU A 127 -15.05 7.78 10.18
N GLY A 128 -15.98 8.72 10.40
CA GLY A 128 -16.51 9.02 11.73
C GLY A 128 -17.11 7.81 12.43
N PHE A 129 -17.92 7.00 11.73
CA PHE A 129 -18.47 5.76 12.29
C PHE A 129 -17.40 4.70 12.54
N LEU A 130 -16.41 4.58 11.64
CA LEU A 130 -15.29 3.65 11.86
C LEU A 130 -14.49 4.03 13.10
N LEU A 131 -14.12 5.31 13.27
CA LEU A 131 -13.40 5.80 14.44
C LEU A 131 -14.19 5.62 15.74
N LEU A 132 -15.51 5.85 15.71
CA LEU A 132 -16.38 5.54 16.84
C LEU A 132 -16.34 4.04 17.17
N GLY A 133 -16.42 3.18 16.16
CA GLY A 133 -16.31 1.74 16.32
C GLY A 133 -14.95 1.30 16.90
N LEU A 134 -13.85 1.97 16.56
CA LEU A 134 -12.53 1.69 17.16
C LEU A 134 -12.45 2.07 18.64
N MET A 135 -13.23 3.05 19.09
CA MET A 135 -13.31 3.42 20.50
C MET A 135 -14.10 2.38 21.31
N GLU A 136 -15.23 1.91 20.78
CA GLU A 136 -16.09 0.92 21.45
C GLU A 136 -15.53 -0.51 21.33
N LEU A 137 -14.93 -0.85 20.20
CA LEU A 137 -14.44 -2.19 19.85
C LEU A 137 -12.96 -2.15 19.41
N PRO A 138 -12.01 -1.85 20.32
CA PRO A 138 -10.60 -1.67 19.97
C PRO A 138 -9.92 -2.93 19.44
N HIS A 139 -10.47 -4.12 19.73
CA HIS A 139 -9.94 -5.40 19.27
C HIS A 139 -10.57 -5.90 17.96
N ALA A 140 -11.46 -5.13 17.33
CA ALA A 140 -12.11 -5.51 16.08
C ALA A 140 -11.20 -5.20 14.87
N THR A 141 -10.36 -6.16 14.49
CA THR A 141 -9.39 -6.05 13.37
C THR A 141 -10.04 -5.58 12.06
N ALA A 142 -11.27 -5.99 11.79
CA ALA A 142 -11.93 -5.61 10.54
C ALA A 142 -12.32 -4.12 10.51
N LEU A 143 -12.66 -3.50 11.65
CA LEU A 143 -12.87 -2.05 11.75
C LEU A 143 -11.57 -1.29 11.51
N TRP A 144 -10.47 -1.72 12.13
CA TRP A 144 -9.15 -1.11 11.91
C TRP A 144 -8.74 -1.15 10.45
N ARG A 145 -8.92 -2.32 9.81
CA ARG A 145 -8.65 -2.49 8.39
C ARG A 145 -9.51 -1.57 7.53
N GLN A 146 -10.80 -1.45 7.80
CA GLN A 146 -11.68 -0.55 7.05
C GLN A 146 -11.29 0.92 7.23
N ALA A 147 -10.97 1.35 8.46
CA ALA A 147 -10.47 2.70 8.73
C ALA A 147 -9.15 2.97 8.01
N ALA A 148 -8.22 2.02 8.03
CA ALA A 148 -6.95 2.11 7.29
C ALA A 148 -7.17 2.27 5.79
N VAL A 149 -8.09 1.48 5.22
CA VAL A 149 -8.47 1.56 3.79
C VAL A 149 -9.10 2.92 3.47
N GLU A 150 -10.00 3.40 4.32
CA GLU A 150 -10.69 4.68 4.14
C GLU A 150 -9.68 5.83 4.12
N LEU A 151 -8.78 5.89 5.12
CA LEU A 151 -7.69 6.86 5.21
C LEU A 151 -6.74 6.76 4.02
N LEU A 152 -6.43 5.55 3.57
CA LEU A 152 -5.48 5.32 2.48
C LEU A 152 -6.07 5.73 1.12
N ILE A 153 -7.26 5.26 0.78
CA ILE A 153 -7.83 5.39 -0.56
C ILE A 153 -8.50 6.76 -0.75
N ASN A 154 -9.30 7.20 0.23
CA ASN A 154 -10.16 8.38 0.04
C ASN A 154 -9.51 9.68 0.53
N TYR A 155 -8.51 9.59 1.43
CA TYR A 155 -7.84 10.76 1.98
C TYR A 155 -6.39 10.95 1.52
N ASP A 156 -5.79 9.92 0.92
CA ASP A 156 -4.35 9.87 0.63
C ASP A 156 -3.52 10.22 1.88
N TYR A 157 -3.98 9.72 3.03
CA TYR A 157 -3.51 10.15 4.34
C TYR A 157 -2.05 9.76 4.56
N GLU A 158 -1.61 8.64 3.98
CA GLU A 158 -0.22 8.19 3.99
C GLU A 158 0.73 9.21 3.33
N ALA A 159 0.35 9.81 2.20
CA ALA A 159 1.19 10.77 1.49
C ALA A 159 1.22 12.13 2.21
N LYS A 160 0.09 12.55 2.78
CA LYS A 160 -0.04 13.85 3.44
C LYS A 160 0.53 13.86 4.86
N HIS A 161 0.31 12.79 5.62
CA HIS A 161 0.57 12.70 7.06
C HIS A 161 1.14 11.32 7.46
N PRO A 162 2.38 11.00 7.03
CA PRO A 162 2.96 9.67 7.25
C PRO A 162 3.12 9.33 8.73
N GLU A 163 3.52 10.31 9.54
CA GLU A 163 3.73 10.14 10.97
C GLU A 163 2.42 9.79 11.69
N LEU A 164 1.29 10.35 11.24
CA LEU A 164 -0.02 10.05 11.81
C LEU A 164 -0.53 8.69 11.34
N MET A 165 -0.24 8.30 10.09
CA MET A 165 -0.56 6.95 9.61
C MET A 165 0.27 5.89 10.34
N GLU A 166 1.56 6.14 10.57
CA GLU A 166 2.42 5.25 11.36
C GLU A 166 1.91 5.12 12.81
N ALA A 167 1.54 6.23 13.44
CA ALA A 167 0.94 6.22 14.77
C ALA A 167 -0.38 5.43 14.79
N PHE A 168 -1.23 5.58 13.77
CA PHE A 168 -2.48 4.83 13.62
C PHE A 168 -2.23 3.32 13.49
N LEU A 169 -1.29 2.90 12.64
CA LEU A 169 -0.93 1.48 12.49
C LEU A 169 -0.27 0.91 13.75
N THR A 170 0.50 1.71 14.47
CA THR A 170 1.07 1.32 15.76
C THR A 170 -0.04 1.09 16.79
N GLN A 171 -1.01 2.00 16.85
CA GLN A 171 -2.18 1.85 17.74
C GLN A 171 -2.99 0.60 17.41
N TRP A 172 -3.15 0.29 16.12
CA TRP A 172 -3.76 -0.97 15.67
C TRP A 172 -2.94 -2.19 16.15
N ALA A 173 -1.62 -2.20 15.93
CA ALA A 173 -0.79 -3.31 16.37
C ALA A 173 -0.80 -3.49 17.91
N ASP A 174 -0.96 -2.41 18.67
CA ASP A 174 -1.09 -2.44 20.13
C ASP A 174 -2.45 -2.98 20.59
N SER A 175 -3.51 -2.78 19.80
CA SER A 175 -4.84 -3.29 20.08
C SER A 175 -5.00 -4.77 19.71
N GLU A 176 -4.12 -5.36 18.91
CA GLU A 176 -4.23 -6.77 18.54
C GLU A 176 -3.78 -7.73 19.67
N PRO A 177 -4.59 -8.74 20.05
CA PRO A 177 -4.31 -9.60 21.20
C PRO A 177 -3.26 -10.68 20.91
N THR A 178 -3.09 -11.09 19.64
CA THR A 178 -2.19 -12.19 19.27
C THR A 178 -1.02 -11.72 18.40
N ALA A 179 0.09 -12.45 18.45
CA ALA A 179 1.25 -12.18 17.59
C ALA A 179 0.94 -12.37 16.10
N ASN A 180 0.00 -13.26 15.76
CA ASN A 180 -0.41 -13.51 14.38
C ASN A 180 -1.24 -12.34 13.82
N ASP A 181 -2.12 -11.76 14.63
CA ASP A 181 -2.92 -10.60 14.21
C ASP A 181 -2.05 -9.35 14.09
N LYS A 182 -1.06 -9.19 15.00
CA LYS A 182 -0.01 -8.18 14.85
C LYS A 182 0.76 -8.34 13.54
N GLN A 183 1.07 -9.57 13.12
CA GLN A 183 1.73 -9.83 11.84
C GLN A 183 0.94 -9.28 10.66
N LEU A 184 -0.39 -9.39 10.66
CA LEU A 184 -1.22 -8.79 9.63
C LEU A 184 -1.05 -7.27 9.59
N VAL A 185 -1.01 -6.60 10.74
CA VAL A 185 -0.77 -5.14 10.82
C VAL A 185 0.61 -4.80 10.27
N TRP A 186 1.63 -5.61 10.57
CA TRP A 186 2.97 -5.42 10.01
C TRP A 186 3.04 -5.65 8.50
N GLU A 187 2.28 -6.59 7.96
CA GLU A 187 2.14 -6.79 6.51
C GLU A 187 1.46 -5.59 5.83
N TRP A 188 0.47 -4.99 6.49
CA TRP A 188 -0.18 -3.76 6.06
C TRP A 188 0.77 -2.56 6.12
N SER A 189 1.47 -2.37 7.23
CA SER A 189 2.53 -1.36 7.37
C SER A 189 3.58 -1.54 6.27
N ALA A 190 4.05 -2.77 6.02
CA ALA A 190 4.95 -3.07 4.93
C ALA A 190 4.35 -2.82 3.53
N ALA A 191 3.05 -3.02 3.33
CA ALA A 191 2.36 -2.72 2.08
C ALA A 191 2.22 -1.22 1.83
N MET A 192 1.99 -0.43 2.88
CA MET A 192 1.93 1.03 2.82
C MET A 192 3.35 1.61 2.67
N ALA A 193 4.29 1.27 3.56
CA ALA A 193 5.69 1.69 3.50
C ALA A 193 6.38 1.40 2.15
N ARG A 194 5.93 0.36 1.41
CA ARG A 194 6.35 0.11 0.01
C ARG A 194 6.13 1.31 -0.93
N ARG A 195 5.24 2.25 -0.58
CA ARG A 195 4.83 3.44 -1.32
C ARG A 195 5.61 4.70 -0.93
N ARG A 196 5.92 4.94 0.36
CA ARG A 196 6.66 6.14 0.81
C ARG A 196 8.18 5.93 0.97
N TYR A 197 8.61 4.90 1.71
CA TYR A 197 10.03 4.56 1.92
C TYR A 197 10.19 3.05 2.11
N ARG A 198 10.49 2.33 1.01
CA ARG A 198 10.50 0.86 0.97
C ARG A 198 11.40 0.24 2.06
N GLY A 199 10.78 -0.35 3.09
CA GLY A 199 11.38 -1.39 3.94
C GLY A 199 12.12 -0.91 5.20
N LEU A 200 12.21 0.39 5.46
CA LEU A 200 12.88 0.87 6.68
C LEU A 200 12.17 0.43 7.97
N ASP A 201 10.84 0.39 7.96
CA ASP A 201 10.04 -0.01 9.13
C ASP A 201 10.16 -1.51 9.42
N GLN A 202 10.70 -2.29 8.47
CA GLN A 202 11.02 -3.70 8.68
C GLN A 202 12.41 -3.90 9.26
N LEU A 203 13.25 -2.86 9.37
CA LEU A 203 14.59 -3.01 9.92
C LEU A 203 14.58 -3.60 11.33
N PRO A 204 13.69 -3.21 12.28
CA PRO A 204 13.60 -3.87 13.58
C PRO A 204 13.30 -5.36 13.48
N TYR A 205 12.38 -5.75 12.59
CA TYR A 205 12.07 -7.16 12.31
C TYR A 205 13.30 -7.90 11.75
N TRP A 206 13.95 -7.34 10.72
CA TRP A 206 15.12 -7.96 10.12
C TRP A 206 16.30 -8.04 11.08
N GLN A 207 16.46 -7.05 11.97
CA GLN A 207 17.45 -7.09 13.06
C GLN A 207 17.15 -8.23 14.04
N GLU A 208 15.90 -8.44 14.39
CA GLU A 208 15.50 -9.54 15.25
C GLU A 208 15.73 -10.90 14.56
N GLN A 209 15.38 -11.03 13.29
CA GLN A 209 15.65 -12.24 12.51
C GLN A 209 17.15 -12.49 12.36
N LEU A 210 17.95 -11.44 12.10
CA LEU A 210 19.40 -11.53 11.99
C LEU A 210 20.03 -11.98 13.31
N ALA A 211 19.54 -11.48 14.44
CA ALA A 211 20.01 -11.90 15.77
C ALA A 211 19.69 -13.37 16.09
N ARG A 212 18.65 -13.93 15.49
CA ARG A 212 18.26 -15.35 15.65
C ARG A 212 18.96 -16.27 14.64
N ALA A 213 19.45 -15.74 13.52
CA ALA A 213 20.10 -16.52 12.48
C ALA A 213 21.53 -16.93 12.87
N GLN A 214 21.95 -18.13 12.47
CA GLN A 214 23.34 -18.57 12.68
C GLN A 214 24.30 -17.70 11.85
N PRO A 215 25.37 -17.14 12.44
CA PRO A 215 26.36 -16.35 11.71
C PRO A 215 26.97 -17.15 10.55
N GLY A 216 27.06 -16.53 9.37
CA GLY A 216 27.58 -17.16 8.14
C GLY A 216 26.62 -18.13 7.45
N SER A 217 25.41 -18.35 7.98
CA SER A 217 24.38 -19.12 7.28
C SER A 217 23.84 -18.39 6.06
N SER A 218 23.26 -19.15 5.11
CA SER A 218 22.54 -18.58 3.97
C SER A 218 21.38 -17.67 4.40
N THR A 219 20.70 -18.02 5.50
CA THR A 219 19.63 -17.19 6.09
C THR A 219 20.17 -15.85 6.57
N ALA A 220 21.28 -15.85 7.32
CA ALA A 220 21.91 -14.60 7.77
C ALA A 220 22.35 -13.74 6.57
N ALA A 221 23.00 -14.35 5.56
CA ALA A 221 23.40 -13.66 4.35
C ALA A 221 22.21 -13.05 3.59
N PHE A 222 21.09 -13.77 3.49
CA PHE A 222 19.86 -13.27 2.88
C PHE A 222 19.26 -12.09 3.64
N ILE A 223 19.20 -12.17 4.98
CA ILE A 223 18.67 -11.09 5.82
C ILE A 223 19.54 -9.84 5.69
N GLU A 224 20.86 -9.98 5.83
CA GLU A 224 21.79 -8.85 5.67
C GLU A 224 21.66 -8.20 4.30
N LEU A 225 21.58 -9.02 3.25
CA LEU A 225 21.41 -8.54 1.89
C LEU A 225 20.10 -7.73 1.73
N THR A 226 19.01 -8.23 2.31
CA THR A 226 17.70 -7.59 2.28
C THR A 226 17.75 -6.23 2.99
N MET A 227 18.34 -6.18 4.19
CA MET A 227 18.51 -4.92 4.93
C MET A 227 19.37 -3.91 4.17
N ARG A 228 20.49 -4.33 3.57
CA ARG A 228 21.35 -3.42 2.77
C ARG A 228 20.62 -2.89 1.55
N ASP A 229 19.82 -3.71 0.87
CA ASP A 229 19.02 -3.30 -0.29
C ASP A 229 17.98 -2.24 0.11
N GLN A 230 17.33 -2.40 1.26
CA GLN A 230 16.37 -1.42 1.79
C GLN A 230 17.06 -0.11 2.17
N LEU A 231 18.14 -0.19 2.94
CA LEU A 231 18.92 0.96 3.38
C LEU A 231 19.49 1.76 2.20
N VAL A 232 20.01 1.09 1.16
CA VAL A 232 20.65 1.80 0.05
C VAL A 232 19.60 2.50 -0.81
N ARG A 233 18.43 1.91 -1.02
CA ARG A 233 17.32 2.56 -1.74
C ARG A 233 16.81 3.78 -0.99
N PHE A 234 16.72 3.69 0.33
CA PHE A 234 16.39 4.83 1.16
C PHE A 234 17.42 5.96 0.99
N CYS A 235 18.71 5.65 1.16
CA CYS A 235 19.79 6.63 1.01
C CYS A 235 19.81 7.26 -0.39
N LEU A 236 19.62 6.47 -1.45
CA LEU A 236 19.54 6.99 -2.82
C LEU A 236 18.36 7.95 -3.00
N THR A 237 17.19 7.63 -2.43
CA THR A 237 16.01 8.51 -2.48
C THR A 237 16.27 9.83 -1.75
N GLU A 238 16.82 9.76 -0.53
CA GLU A 238 17.11 10.94 0.28
C GLU A 238 18.17 11.84 -0.36
N LEU A 239 19.28 11.26 -0.82
CA LEU A 239 20.34 12.00 -1.50
C LEU A 239 19.87 12.56 -2.83
N GLN A 240 19.02 11.85 -3.58
CA GLN A 240 18.45 12.38 -4.81
C GLN A 240 17.53 13.57 -4.54
N ALA A 241 16.67 13.50 -3.50
CA ALA A 241 15.82 14.62 -3.12
C ALA A 241 16.65 15.87 -2.73
N LEU A 242 17.76 15.68 -2.03
CA LEU A 242 18.70 16.77 -1.71
C LEU A 242 19.40 17.30 -2.97
N ALA A 243 19.81 16.44 -3.90
CA ALA A 243 20.37 16.87 -5.18
C ALA A 243 19.36 17.65 -6.03
N ASP A 244 18.09 17.28 -5.98
CA ASP A 244 17.00 17.99 -6.65
C ASP A 244 16.75 19.36 -6.02
N ALA A 245 16.72 19.44 -4.68
CA ALA A 245 16.60 20.70 -3.95
C ALA A 245 17.81 21.62 -4.19
N TYR A 246 19.03 21.07 -4.21
CA TYR A 246 20.25 21.81 -4.55
C TYR A 246 20.12 22.47 -5.92
N ARG A 247 19.66 21.73 -6.94
CA ARG A 247 19.43 22.27 -8.30
C ARG A 247 18.35 23.34 -8.37
N ALA A 248 17.36 23.27 -7.49
CA ALA A 248 16.33 24.31 -7.41
C ALA A 248 16.87 25.61 -6.78
N ALA A 249 17.80 25.48 -5.82
CA ALA A 249 18.40 26.60 -5.11
C ALA A 249 19.62 27.21 -5.82
N HIS A 250 20.32 26.43 -6.65
CA HIS A 250 21.60 26.82 -7.25
C HIS A 250 21.58 26.82 -8.78
N PRO A 251 22.30 27.75 -9.45
CA PRO A 251 22.39 27.78 -10.91
C PRO A 251 23.16 26.61 -11.52
N GLN A 252 24.08 26.01 -10.76
CA GLN A 252 24.91 24.90 -11.20
C GLN A 252 24.46 23.60 -10.53
N PRO A 253 24.45 22.47 -11.24
CA PRO A 253 24.12 21.18 -10.64
C PRO A 253 25.22 20.74 -9.66
N PRO A 254 24.88 19.93 -8.64
CA PRO A 254 25.88 19.42 -7.71
C PRO A 254 26.86 18.52 -8.46
N SER A 255 28.15 18.76 -8.23
CA SER A 255 29.27 18.07 -8.89
C SER A 255 29.73 16.85 -8.08
N ALA A 256 29.53 16.91 -6.76
CA ALA A 256 29.84 15.84 -5.82
C ALA A 256 28.75 15.71 -4.76
N VAL A 257 28.65 14.55 -4.12
CA VAL A 257 27.69 14.33 -3.01
C VAL A 257 28.03 15.21 -1.81
N ALA A 258 29.28 15.65 -1.67
CA ALA A 258 29.70 16.60 -0.64
C ALA A 258 28.98 17.96 -0.76
N ASP A 259 28.57 18.36 -1.96
CA ASP A 259 27.82 19.60 -2.20
C ASP A 259 26.42 19.54 -1.54
N LEU A 260 25.91 18.33 -1.23
CA LEU A 260 24.62 18.12 -0.59
C LEU A 260 24.64 18.27 0.94
N LEU A 261 25.81 18.52 1.54
CA LEU A 261 25.97 18.75 2.98
C LEU A 261 25.63 20.20 3.40
N GLU A 262 24.99 20.98 2.53
CA GLU A 262 24.63 22.35 2.80
C GLU A 262 23.61 22.46 3.96
N PRO A 263 23.88 23.28 5.01
CA PRO A 263 23.02 23.35 6.18
C PRO A 263 21.56 23.74 5.89
N SER A 264 21.33 24.60 4.89
CA SER A 264 19.99 25.06 4.48
C SER A 264 19.16 23.89 3.93
N LEU A 265 19.69 23.13 2.98
CA LEU A 265 19.04 21.97 2.37
C LEU A 265 18.73 20.90 3.41
N LEU A 266 19.64 20.69 4.35
CA LEU A 266 19.47 19.72 5.43
C LEU A 266 18.47 20.17 6.48
N ALA A 267 18.43 21.46 6.83
CA ALA A 267 17.44 22.00 7.75
C ALA A 267 16.02 21.90 7.16
N ASP A 268 15.88 22.14 5.85
CA ASP A 268 14.61 22.00 5.15
C ASP A 268 14.17 20.53 5.05
N ARG A 269 15.11 19.62 4.75
CA ARG A 269 14.82 18.19 4.62
C ARG A 269 14.60 17.49 5.97
N TYR A 270 15.35 17.88 7.00
CA TYR A 270 15.39 17.26 8.32
C TYR A 270 15.24 18.31 9.44
N PRO A 271 14.06 18.97 9.56
CA PRO A 271 13.88 20.11 10.46
C PRO A 271 13.96 19.75 11.94
N LYS A 272 13.77 18.47 12.28
CA LYS A 272 13.81 17.98 13.67
C LYS A 272 15.13 17.28 13.97
N ASN A 273 15.39 16.16 13.27
CA ASN A 273 16.54 15.29 13.51
C ASN A 273 16.93 14.56 12.22
N LEU A 274 18.20 14.17 12.11
CA LEU A 274 18.67 13.29 11.05
C LEU A 274 18.14 11.86 11.24
N PRO A 275 17.74 11.16 10.18
CA PRO A 275 17.31 9.78 10.28
C PRO A 275 18.47 8.88 10.73
N ALA A 276 18.21 8.04 11.74
CA ALA A 276 19.16 7.08 12.31
C ALA A 276 19.89 6.22 11.25
N TRP A 277 19.13 5.75 10.26
CA TRP A 277 19.58 4.92 9.14
C TRP A 277 19.80 5.72 7.86
N GLY A 278 19.94 7.03 7.99
CA GLY A 278 20.16 7.98 6.91
C GLY A 278 21.54 7.90 6.28
N PRO A 279 21.70 8.59 5.14
CA PRO A 279 23.00 8.75 4.49
C PRO A 279 23.95 9.65 5.29
N PHE A 280 23.48 10.35 6.33
CA PHE A 280 24.28 11.25 7.15
C PHE A 280 24.45 10.75 8.58
N THR A 281 25.54 11.17 9.20
CA THR A 281 25.87 10.89 10.60
C THR A 281 26.61 12.07 11.20
N ILE A 282 26.57 12.18 12.53
CA ILE A 282 27.39 13.15 13.26
C ILE A 282 28.55 12.39 13.90
N GLU A 283 29.77 12.71 13.50
CA GLU A 283 31.02 12.18 14.07
C GLU A 283 31.84 13.38 14.56
N ASP A 284 32.30 13.34 15.81
CA ASP A 284 33.06 14.44 16.44
C ASP A 284 32.40 15.83 16.32
N GLY A 285 31.08 15.87 16.42
CA GLY A 285 30.28 17.09 16.32
C GLY A 285 30.19 17.67 14.90
N ARG A 286 30.67 16.95 13.88
CA ARG A 286 30.61 17.36 12.47
C ARG A 286 29.68 16.44 11.69
N LEU A 287 29.02 17.01 10.70
CA LEU A 287 28.18 16.25 9.79
C LEU A 287 29.04 15.54 8.76
N HIS A 288 28.83 14.24 8.63
CA HIS A 288 29.52 13.38 7.67
C HIS A 288 28.53 12.61 6.80
N LEU A 289 28.86 12.51 5.51
CA LEU A 289 28.21 11.58 4.61
C LEU A 289 28.76 10.16 4.87
N ARG A 290 27.87 9.21 5.15
CA ARG A 290 28.21 7.79 5.25
C ARG A 290 28.54 7.23 3.87
N CYS A 291 29.37 6.18 3.83
CA CYS A 291 29.42 5.31 2.66
C CYS A 291 28.06 4.62 2.45
N ASP A 292 27.81 4.06 1.28
CA ASP A 292 26.65 3.22 1.05
C ASP A 292 26.66 1.98 1.97
N PRO A 293 25.52 1.30 2.14
CA PRO A 293 25.44 0.13 3.01
C PRO A 293 26.38 -1.03 2.65
N TYR A 294 27.02 -1.01 1.47
CA TYR A 294 28.01 -2.01 1.05
C TYR A 294 29.46 -1.53 1.23
N GLY A 295 29.68 -0.31 1.72
CA GLY A 295 31.00 0.24 2.02
C GLY A 295 31.63 1.10 0.91
N PHE A 296 30.89 1.41 -0.17
CA PHE A 296 31.38 2.27 -1.27
C PHE A 296 30.88 3.72 -1.12
N PRO A 297 31.59 4.73 -1.66
CA PRO A 297 31.07 6.09 -1.68
C PRO A 297 29.83 6.22 -2.57
N PHE A 298 28.89 7.09 -2.18
CA PHE A 298 27.87 7.58 -3.10
C PHE A 298 28.50 8.54 -4.11
N GLU A 299 27.98 8.56 -5.34
CA GLU A 299 28.49 9.41 -6.41
C GLU A 299 27.35 10.12 -7.14
N ILE A 300 27.64 11.26 -7.75
CA ILE A 300 26.72 11.92 -8.69
C ILE A 300 27.22 11.63 -10.11
N ARG A 301 26.39 10.97 -10.92
CA ARG A 301 26.68 10.68 -12.32
C ARG A 301 25.49 11.12 -13.17
N ALA A 302 25.74 12.00 -14.15
CA ALA A 302 24.71 12.56 -15.01
C ALA A 302 23.50 13.13 -14.24
N GLY A 303 23.77 13.84 -13.14
CA GLY A 303 22.74 14.46 -12.30
C GLY A 303 21.88 13.49 -11.47
N ARG A 304 22.31 12.23 -11.35
CA ARG A 304 21.68 11.22 -10.49
C ARG A 304 22.64 10.75 -9.42
N VAL A 305 22.13 10.53 -8.22
CA VAL A 305 22.89 9.88 -7.16
C VAL A 305 22.91 8.38 -7.43
N ILE A 306 24.10 7.78 -7.39
CA ILE A 306 24.33 6.35 -7.59
C ILE A 306 25.08 5.74 -6.40
N SER A 307 24.89 4.43 -6.20
CA SER A 307 25.63 3.62 -5.24
C SER A 307 26.33 2.50 -5.99
N ARG A 308 27.67 2.54 -5.98
CA ARG A 308 28.49 1.50 -6.62
C ARG A 308 28.23 0.13 -5.99
N GLY A 309 28.08 0.08 -4.67
CA GLY A 309 27.76 -1.15 -3.95
C GLY A 309 26.45 -1.78 -4.42
N HIS A 310 25.40 -0.96 -4.58
CA HIS A 310 24.10 -1.42 -5.05
C HIS A 310 24.14 -1.90 -6.50
N GLU A 311 24.86 -1.21 -7.39
CA GLU A 311 25.01 -1.63 -8.79
C GLU A 311 25.76 -2.96 -8.90
N ARG A 312 26.84 -3.12 -8.15
CA ARG A 312 27.62 -4.37 -8.07
C ARG A 312 26.76 -5.53 -7.57
N GLU A 313 25.99 -5.31 -6.52
CA GLU A 313 25.10 -6.34 -5.98
C GLU A 313 23.97 -6.70 -6.94
N ARG A 314 23.40 -5.71 -7.64
CA ARG A 314 22.40 -5.97 -8.70
C ARG A 314 23.00 -6.79 -9.84
N ALA A 315 24.25 -6.54 -10.23
CA ALA A 315 24.95 -7.33 -11.23
C ALA A 315 25.18 -8.79 -10.75
N ARG A 316 25.54 -8.99 -9.47
CA ARG A 316 25.66 -10.34 -8.87
C ARG A 316 24.33 -11.09 -8.85
N ARG A 317 23.21 -10.44 -8.56
CA ARG A 317 21.89 -11.09 -8.63
C ARG A 317 21.53 -11.54 -10.05
N LYS A 318 21.89 -10.74 -11.06
CA LYS A 318 21.68 -11.12 -12.48
C LYS A 318 22.52 -12.35 -12.88
N LEU A 319 23.71 -12.53 -12.29
CA LEU A 319 24.53 -13.72 -12.55
C LEU A 319 23.83 -15.03 -12.20
N ILE A 320 22.93 -15.04 -11.22
CA ILE A 320 22.21 -16.26 -10.83
C ILE A 320 21.45 -16.82 -12.04
N GLY A 321 20.72 -15.96 -12.76
CA GLY A 321 20.00 -16.35 -13.97
C GLY A 321 20.93 -16.82 -15.09
N ILE A 322 22.08 -16.16 -15.26
CA ILE A 322 23.08 -16.54 -16.26
C ILE A 322 23.69 -17.92 -15.92
N ASN A 323 23.97 -18.20 -14.64
CA ASN A 323 24.51 -19.48 -14.19
C ASN A 323 23.52 -20.64 -14.33
N ILE A 324 22.22 -20.38 -14.15
CA ILE A 324 21.17 -21.34 -14.47
C ILE A 324 21.19 -21.64 -15.97
N ALA A 325 21.16 -20.61 -16.81
CA ALA A 325 21.20 -20.78 -18.27
C ALA A 325 22.48 -21.47 -18.77
N LEU A 326 23.63 -21.24 -18.12
CA LEU A 326 24.88 -21.96 -18.39
C LEU A 326 24.77 -23.45 -18.09
N THR A 327 24.06 -23.81 -17.02
CA THR A 327 23.81 -25.21 -16.65
C THR A 327 22.92 -25.91 -17.68
N ASP A 328 21.86 -25.23 -18.13
CA ASP A 328 20.96 -25.73 -19.17
C ASP A 328 21.69 -25.89 -20.51
N LEU A 329 22.52 -24.91 -20.88
CA LEU A 329 23.36 -24.96 -22.07
C LEU A 329 24.36 -26.12 -22.01
N ALA A 330 25.01 -26.35 -20.88
CA ALA A 330 25.96 -27.45 -20.71
C ALA A 330 25.26 -28.81 -20.78
N THR A 331 24.04 -28.90 -20.26
CA THR A 331 23.20 -30.11 -20.34
C THR A 331 22.78 -30.39 -21.78
N THR A 332 22.43 -29.35 -22.53
CA THR A 332 21.95 -29.48 -23.93
C THR A 332 23.10 -29.76 -24.90
N SER A 333 24.24 -29.07 -24.75
CA SER A 333 25.39 -29.21 -25.63
C SER A 333 26.32 -30.38 -25.25
N GLY A 334 26.14 -30.97 -24.08
CA GLY A 334 26.98 -32.03 -23.53
C GLY A 334 28.36 -31.57 -23.04
N SER A 335 28.64 -30.26 -23.05
CA SER A 335 29.93 -29.73 -22.60
C SER A 335 29.80 -28.33 -21.98
N TRP A 336 30.66 -28.02 -21.01
CA TRP A 336 30.68 -26.69 -20.39
C TRP A 336 31.48 -25.69 -21.24
N PRO A 337 31.00 -24.43 -21.38
CA PRO A 337 31.83 -23.36 -21.93
C PRO A 337 33.10 -23.18 -21.10
N THR A 338 34.24 -22.96 -21.76
CA THR A 338 35.55 -22.83 -21.10
C THR A 338 36.07 -21.40 -21.04
N SER A 339 35.36 -20.44 -21.65
CA SER A 339 35.73 -19.03 -21.65
C SER A 339 34.50 -18.13 -21.73
N ILE A 340 34.67 -16.86 -21.34
CA ILE A 340 33.63 -15.83 -21.46
C ILE A 340 33.22 -15.64 -22.92
N ALA A 341 34.19 -15.71 -23.85
CA ALA A 341 33.91 -15.65 -25.29
C ALA A 341 33.06 -16.83 -25.76
N ALA A 342 33.29 -18.03 -25.23
CA ALA A 342 32.47 -19.21 -25.54
C ALA A 342 31.03 -19.07 -25.00
N ILE A 343 30.86 -18.44 -23.82
CA ILE A 343 29.54 -18.13 -23.25
C ILE A 343 28.76 -17.19 -24.18
N ALA A 344 29.41 -16.11 -24.63
CA ALA A 344 28.79 -15.16 -25.57
C ALA A 344 28.48 -15.81 -26.93
N ALA A 345 29.38 -16.65 -27.46
CA ALA A 345 29.18 -17.37 -28.72
C ALA A 345 28.03 -18.39 -28.64
N ALA A 346 27.72 -18.90 -27.44
CA ALA A 346 26.58 -19.77 -27.20
C ALA A 346 25.23 -19.02 -27.09
N GLY A 347 25.23 -17.71 -27.30
CA GLY A 347 24.00 -16.89 -27.31
C GLY A 347 23.54 -16.41 -25.93
N LEU A 348 24.36 -16.57 -24.88
CA LEU A 348 24.06 -16.02 -23.57
C LEU A 348 24.50 -14.56 -23.49
N GLU A 349 23.54 -13.65 -23.43
CA GLU A 349 23.80 -12.21 -23.32
C GLU A 349 24.37 -11.85 -21.94
N LEU A 350 25.63 -11.39 -21.93
CA LEU A 350 26.27 -10.86 -20.73
C LEU A 350 26.00 -9.37 -20.62
N SER A 351 25.38 -8.96 -19.51
CA SER A 351 25.14 -7.54 -19.23
C SER A 351 26.45 -6.77 -19.06
N ALA A 352 26.45 -5.48 -19.42
CA ALA A 352 27.55 -4.60 -19.06
C ALA A 352 27.75 -4.58 -17.53
N LEU A 353 29.00 -4.71 -17.09
CA LEU A 353 29.35 -4.69 -15.68
C LEU A 353 29.59 -3.27 -15.17
N PRO A 354 29.37 -2.99 -13.87
CA PRO A 354 29.76 -1.74 -13.25
C PRO A 354 31.29 -1.53 -13.27
N ASP A 355 31.72 -0.28 -13.11
CA ASP A 355 33.13 0.09 -13.11
C ASP A 355 33.94 -0.71 -12.05
N GLY A 356 35.13 -1.18 -12.44
CA GLY A 356 36.01 -1.99 -11.59
C GLY A 356 35.50 -3.41 -11.33
N CYS A 357 34.65 -3.95 -12.21
CA CYS A 357 34.20 -5.34 -12.18
C CYS A 357 34.56 -6.06 -13.47
N ALA A 358 34.90 -7.34 -13.35
CA ALA A 358 35.15 -8.23 -14.47
C ALA A 358 34.42 -9.56 -14.29
N TYR A 359 33.94 -10.13 -15.40
CA TYR A 359 33.46 -11.50 -15.39
C TYR A 359 34.65 -12.44 -15.25
N VAL A 360 34.53 -13.47 -14.42
CA VAL A 360 35.51 -14.55 -14.29
C VAL A 360 34.77 -15.87 -14.28
N LEU A 361 35.17 -16.80 -15.14
CA LEU A 361 34.63 -18.14 -15.16
C LEU A 361 35.43 -19.03 -14.20
N LYS A 362 34.83 -19.43 -13.08
CA LYS A 362 35.44 -20.35 -12.11
C LYS A 362 34.78 -21.73 -12.24
N LYS A 363 35.51 -22.66 -12.86
CA LYS A 363 35.03 -24.01 -13.19
C LYS A 363 33.78 -23.97 -14.08
N HIS A 364 32.60 -24.04 -13.48
CA HIS A 364 31.30 -24.11 -14.15
C HIS A 364 30.37 -22.95 -13.75
N ALA A 365 30.87 -21.98 -12.98
CA ALA A 365 30.10 -20.82 -12.55
C ALA A 365 30.77 -19.53 -13.03
N LEU A 366 29.96 -18.65 -13.61
CA LEU A 366 30.34 -17.28 -13.88
C LEU A 366 30.22 -16.47 -12.59
N GLU A 367 31.32 -15.84 -12.21
CA GLU A 367 31.43 -14.95 -11.07
C GLU A 367 31.78 -13.53 -11.53
N ILE A 368 31.53 -12.54 -10.66
CA ILE A 368 32.04 -11.18 -10.83
C ILE A 368 33.21 -11.03 -9.87
N ASP A 369 34.39 -10.81 -10.44
CA ASP A 369 35.55 -10.32 -9.71
C ASP A 369 35.44 -8.79 -9.61
N SER A 370 35.65 -8.27 -8.40
CA SER A 370 35.44 -6.86 -8.09
C SER A 370 36.31 -6.44 -6.93
N ASP A 371 36.88 -5.24 -6.99
CA ASP A 371 37.65 -4.69 -5.88
C ASP A 371 36.85 -4.70 -4.57
N PRO A 372 37.50 -4.98 -3.42
CA PRO A 372 36.83 -4.91 -2.13
C PRO A 372 36.34 -3.48 -1.83
N PRO A 373 35.28 -3.32 -1.01
CA PRO A 373 34.81 -2.01 -0.64
C PRO A 373 35.91 -1.24 0.15
N PRO A 374 36.05 0.08 -0.07
CA PRO A 374 37.07 0.88 0.60
C PRO A 374 36.82 1.04 2.11
N ARG A 375 35.59 0.80 2.57
CA ARG A 375 35.19 0.77 3.98
C ARG A 375 34.43 -0.51 4.29
N PRO A 376 34.41 -0.95 5.56
CA PRO A 376 33.56 -2.06 5.95
C PRO A 376 32.09 -1.71 5.65
N PRO A 377 31.29 -2.69 5.18
CA PRO A 377 29.84 -2.52 5.06
C PRO A 377 29.22 -2.11 6.40
N TRP A 378 28.06 -1.44 6.36
CA TRP A 378 27.40 -0.99 7.59
C TRP A 378 27.14 -2.15 8.56
N PRO A 379 27.31 -1.94 9.88
CA PRO A 379 26.86 -2.91 10.87
C PRO A 379 25.32 -2.96 10.88
N LEU A 380 24.76 -4.17 10.79
CA LEU A 380 23.31 -4.39 10.73
C LEU A 380 22.73 -4.99 12.02
N GLY A 381 23.59 -5.44 12.96
CA GLY A 381 23.17 -5.95 14.26
C GLY A 381 22.61 -4.85 15.18
N ARG A 382 22.20 -5.22 16.40
CA ARG A 382 21.72 -4.28 17.44
C ARG A 382 22.83 -3.34 17.93
N THR A 383 23.33 -2.45 17.09
CA THR A 383 24.21 -1.34 17.47
C THR A 383 24.26 -0.32 16.34
N ALA A 384 23.36 0.66 16.40
CA ALA A 384 23.63 1.96 15.81
C ALA A 384 23.06 3.11 16.64
N ASN A 385 22.00 2.90 17.44
CA ASN A 385 21.42 3.94 18.29
C ASN A 385 20.84 3.41 19.62
N SER A 386 21.63 2.70 20.42
CA SER A 386 21.39 2.74 21.87
C SER A 386 22.20 3.92 22.42
N PRO A 387 21.56 5.04 22.81
CA PRO A 387 22.26 6.09 23.55
C PRO A 387 22.66 5.49 24.91
N GLY A 388 23.88 4.97 25.04
CA GLY A 388 24.32 4.38 26.31
C GLY A 388 25.56 3.47 26.31
N ALA A 389 26.19 3.15 25.18
CA ALA A 389 27.35 2.24 25.15
C ALA A 389 28.69 2.91 24.78
N ALA A 390 28.90 4.16 25.22
CA ALA A 390 30.23 4.76 25.29
C ALA A 390 30.64 4.84 26.77
N GLY A 391 31.45 3.88 27.22
CA GLY A 391 32.00 3.85 28.58
C GLY A 391 32.41 2.44 29.00
N GLY A 392 33.56 1.98 28.52
CA GLY A 392 34.06 0.66 28.90
C GLY A 392 35.32 0.22 28.16
N ARG A 393 36.38 1.02 28.19
CA ARG A 393 37.77 0.53 28.28
C ARG A 393 38.57 1.49 29.14
#